data_AF-A0ABD3LWX0-F1
#
_entry.id   AF-A0ABD3LWX0-F1
#
_cell.length_a   1.000
_cell.length_b   1.000
_cell.length_c   1.000
_cell.angle_alpha   90.00
_cell.angle_beta   90.00
_cell.angle_gamma   90.00
#
_symmetry.space_group_name_H-M   'P 1'
#
loop_
_entity.id
_entity.type
_entity.pdbx_description
1 polymer ?
#
loop_
_entity_poly.entity_id
_entity_poly.type
_entity_poly.pdbx_seq_one_letter_code
_entity_poly.pdbx_strand_id
1 'polypeptide(L)'
;MSRPTWSHNSPRAATTTSLSMATDETFEVTITMPGKQDLAAQMKFKSVLDVPSEIVEVRYKVPFGLNVEPKNNFALCTKDGPGGEKVGDILRYTSQWTLGLPRGDGVITTAMSFSGGISWQCSMFDVMRAGRWESVVEALTSNTENRTDEVVLLFERPLSTGGE
;
A
#
# COMPACT_ATOMS: atom_id res chain seq x y z
N MET A 1 68.42 -35.21 17.03
CA MET A 1 67.00 -35.49 16.74
C MET A 1 66.22 -34.20 16.96
N SER A 2 65.87 -33.50 15.88
CA SER A 2 65.18 -32.21 15.89
C SER A 2 63.71 -32.38 15.51
N ARG A 3 62.81 -31.71 16.23
CA ARG A 3 61.46 -31.37 15.77
C ARG A 3 61.02 -30.03 16.37
N PRO A 4 60.74 -29.00 15.56
CA PRO A 4 59.95 -27.85 15.98
C PRO A 4 58.50 -28.04 15.50
N THR A 5 57.51 -27.61 16.29
CA THR A 5 56.14 -27.43 15.78
C THR A 5 55.52 -26.15 16.31
N TRP A 6 54.89 -25.47 15.36
CA TRP A 6 54.42 -24.09 15.33
C TRP A 6 53.30 -23.73 16.31
N SER A 7 53.29 -22.45 16.68
CA SER A 7 52.20 -21.72 17.33
C SER A 7 51.03 -21.50 16.35
N HIS A 8 49.81 -21.84 16.78
CA HIS A 8 48.58 -21.49 16.06
C HIS A 8 48.10 -20.10 16.48
N ASN A 9 48.15 -19.18 15.53
CA ASN A 9 47.54 -17.86 15.61
C ASN A 9 46.02 -18.01 15.34
N SER A 10 45.16 -17.64 16.29
CA SER A 10 43.70 -17.59 16.07
C SER A 10 43.33 -16.26 15.38
N PRO A 11 42.61 -16.26 14.24
CA PRO A 11 42.14 -15.02 13.64
C PRO A 11 40.98 -14.44 14.47
N ARG A 12 41.15 -13.17 14.83
CA ARG A 12 40.17 -12.30 15.48
C ARG A 12 38.92 -12.18 14.60
N ALA A 13 37.76 -12.59 15.11
CA ALA A 13 36.49 -12.49 14.41
C ALA A 13 36.22 -11.03 13.99
N ALA A 14 36.11 -10.78 12.69
CA ALA A 14 35.64 -9.51 12.16
C ALA A 14 34.14 -9.40 12.45
N THR A 15 33.76 -8.40 13.24
CA THR A 15 32.37 -8.00 13.41
C THR A 15 31.92 -7.34 12.11
N THR A 16 31.25 -8.08 11.25
CA THR A 16 30.58 -7.52 10.07
C THR A 16 29.33 -6.78 10.55
N THR A 17 29.47 -5.48 10.77
CA THR A 17 28.32 -4.58 10.91
C THR A 17 27.67 -4.44 9.54
N SER A 18 26.63 -5.23 9.27
CA SER A 18 25.77 -4.99 8.12
C SER A 18 24.92 -3.75 8.39
N LEU A 19 25.31 -2.60 7.82
CA LEU A 19 24.38 -1.49 7.67
C LEU A 19 23.33 -1.92 6.64
N SER A 20 22.14 -2.31 7.10
CA SER A 20 20.96 -2.38 6.25
C SER A 20 20.59 -0.96 5.84
N MET A 21 20.81 -0.60 4.58
CA MET A 21 20.30 0.65 4.04
C MET A 21 18.78 0.56 4.04
N ALA A 22 18.11 1.32 4.91
CA ALA A 22 16.69 1.60 4.75
C ALA A 22 16.55 2.41 3.45
N THR A 23 16.01 1.79 2.40
CA THR A 23 15.68 2.49 1.16
C THR A 23 14.56 3.48 1.45
N ASP A 24 14.86 4.78 1.46
CA ASP A 24 13.87 5.87 1.56
C ASP A 24 13.13 6.07 0.22
N GLU A 25 12.60 4.98 -0.32
CA GLU A 25 11.88 4.97 -1.57
C GLU A 25 10.53 5.68 -1.38
N THR A 26 10.30 6.71 -2.19
CA THR A 26 9.05 7.48 -2.19
C THR A 26 8.33 7.23 -3.49
N PHE A 27 7.08 6.78 -3.39
CA PHE A 27 6.20 6.59 -4.53
C PHE A 27 5.45 7.89 -4.84
N GLU A 28 5.39 8.21 -6.13
CA GLU A 28 4.52 9.26 -6.69
C GLU A 28 3.54 8.57 -7.65
N VAL A 29 2.27 8.50 -7.25
CA VAL A 29 1.24 7.72 -7.96
C VAL A 29 0.06 8.62 -8.31
N THR A 30 -0.41 8.52 -9.55
CA THR A 30 -1.63 9.20 -10.02
C THR A 30 -2.69 8.15 -10.33
N ILE A 31 -3.82 8.20 -9.63
CA ILE A 31 -4.90 7.22 -9.74
C ILE A 31 -6.17 7.89 -10.26
N THR A 32 -6.73 7.35 -11.34
CA THR A 32 -8.08 7.73 -11.79
C THR A 32 -9.11 7.21 -10.81
N MET A 33 -9.94 8.11 -10.28
CA MET A 33 -10.90 7.82 -9.23
C MET A 33 -12.12 7.05 -9.77
N PRO A 34 -12.63 6.06 -9.03
CA PRO A 34 -13.78 5.28 -9.48
C PRO A 34 -15.05 6.14 -9.53
N GLY A 35 -15.93 5.85 -10.49
CA GLY A 35 -17.20 6.55 -10.71
C GLY A 35 -17.12 7.94 -11.35
N LYS A 36 -15.91 8.50 -11.58
CA LYS A 36 -15.73 9.78 -12.29
C LYS A 36 -14.44 9.77 -13.14
N GLN A 37 -14.59 9.60 -14.45
CA GLN A 37 -13.47 9.42 -15.38
C GLN A 37 -12.49 10.60 -15.46
N ASP A 38 -12.94 11.82 -15.16
CA ASP A 38 -12.11 13.04 -15.26
C ASP A 38 -11.38 13.43 -13.96
N LEU A 39 -11.43 12.57 -12.95
CA LEU A 39 -10.90 12.88 -11.63
C LEU A 39 -9.73 11.96 -11.27
N ALA A 40 -8.60 12.55 -10.88
CA ALA A 40 -7.43 11.82 -10.44
C ALA A 40 -6.98 12.23 -9.02
N ALA A 41 -6.56 11.25 -8.23
CA ALA A 41 -5.84 11.47 -6.98
C ALA A 41 -4.33 11.40 -7.25
N GLN A 42 -3.60 12.45 -6.88
CA GLN A 42 -2.14 12.47 -6.88
C GLN A 42 -1.66 12.20 -5.46
N MET A 43 -0.86 11.15 -5.29
CA MET A 43 -0.41 10.70 -3.99
C MET A 43 1.10 10.61 -3.97
N LYS A 44 1.69 11.02 -2.84
CA LYS A 44 3.11 10.88 -2.54
C LYS A 44 3.29 10.28 -1.16
N PHE A 45 3.90 9.10 -1.09
CA PHE A 45 4.06 8.37 0.17
C PHE A 45 5.31 7.49 0.16
N LYS A 46 5.80 7.15 1.35
CA LYS A 46 6.98 6.31 1.51
C LYS A 46 6.64 4.82 1.44
N SER A 47 7.56 4.04 0.89
CA SER A 47 7.61 2.59 1.03
C SER A 47 7.52 2.20 2.51
N VAL A 48 6.84 1.09 2.80
CA VAL A 48 6.85 0.46 4.14
C VAL A 48 7.79 -0.74 4.17
N LEU A 49 8.24 -1.21 3.02
CA LEU A 49 9.21 -2.27 2.91
C LEU A 49 10.64 -1.71 2.94
N ASP A 50 11.52 -2.42 3.66
CA ASP A 50 12.96 -2.15 3.73
C ASP A 50 13.74 -2.68 2.50
N VAL A 51 13.01 -3.15 1.49
CA VAL A 51 13.54 -3.67 0.22
C VAL A 51 12.93 -2.89 -0.94
N PRO A 52 13.60 -2.82 -2.11
CA PRO A 52 13.01 -2.21 -3.30
C PRO A 52 11.63 -2.82 -3.59
N SER A 53 10.65 -1.98 -3.87
CA SER A 53 9.26 -2.41 -4.03
C SER A 53 8.53 -1.61 -5.10
N GLU A 54 7.39 -2.12 -5.55
CA GLU A 54 6.52 -1.49 -6.53
C GLU A 54 5.10 -1.36 -6.00
N ILE A 55 4.37 -0.38 -6.55
CA ILE A 55 2.95 -0.23 -6.32
C ILE A 55 2.18 -0.94 -7.43
N VAL A 56 1.33 -1.88 -7.03
CA VAL A 56 0.44 -2.64 -7.90
C VAL A 56 -0.96 -2.09 -7.75
N GLU A 57 -1.47 -1.49 -8.81
CA GLU A 57 -2.86 -1.03 -8.90
C GLU A 57 -3.77 -2.19 -9.29
N VAL A 58 -4.78 -2.45 -8.47
CA VAL A 58 -5.79 -3.49 -8.67
C VAL A 58 -7.17 -2.87 -8.68
N ARG A 59 -7.98 -3.24 -9.67
CA ARG A 59 -9.32 -2.73 -9.88
C ARG A 59 -10.33 -3.88 -9.91
N TYR A 60 -11.40 -3.76 -9.14
CA TYR A 60 -12.47 -4.76 -9.10
C TYR A 60 -13.83 -4.13 -9.32
N LYS A 61 -14.72 -4.85 -10.01
CA LYS A 61 -16.15 -4.50 -10.03
C LYS A 61 -16.78 -4.76 -8.67
N VAL A 62 -17.74 -3.94 -8.28
CA VAL A 62 -18.55 -4.16 -7.08
C VAL A 62 -19.73 -5.12 -7.43
N PRO A 63 -20.04 -6.13 -6.60
CA PRO A 63 -19.35 -6.54 -5.40
C PRO A 63 -18.05 -7.31 -5.71
N PHE A 64 -17.09 -7.22 -4.80
CA PHE A 64 -15.79 -7.85 -4.93
C PHE A 64 -15.46 -8.72 -3.72
N GLY A 65 -14.59 -9.71 -3.94
CA GLY A 65 -13.94 -10.48 -2.88
C GLY A 65 -12.51 -9.98 -2.69
N LEU A 66 -12.02 -9.98 -1.45
CA LEU A 66 -10.66 -9.58 -1.13
C LEU A 66 -10.09 -10.49 -0.05
N ASN A 67 -8.91 -11.07 -0.29
CA ASN A 67 -8.22 -11.94 0.66
C ASN A 67 -7.12 -11.15 1.37
N VAL A 68 -7.51 -10.21 2.25
CA VAL A 68 -6.56 -9.40 3.03
C VAL A 68 -6.90 -9.50 4.52
N GLU A 69 -5.88 -9.73 5.34
CA GLU A 69 -6.02 -9.89 6.79
C GLU A 69 -5.03 -8.99 7.55
N PRO A 70 -5.40 -8.51 8.75
CA PRO A 70 -4.49 -7.74 9.59
C PRO A 70 -3.41 -8.67 10.19
N LYS A 71 -2.16 -8.46 9.81
CA LYS A 71 -1.02 -9.24 10.30
C LYS A 71 0.23 -8.37 10.38
N ASN A 72 0.96 -8.44 11.50
CA ASN A 72 2.17 -7.67 11.74
C ASN A 72 2.00 -6.15 11.51
N ASN A 73 0.84 -5.60 11.92
CA ASN A 73 0.44 -4.20 11.68
C ASN A 73 0.23 -3.82 10.20
N PHE A 74 0.21 -4.79 9.29
CA PHE A 74 -0.08 -4.60 7.88
C PHE A 74 -1.40 -5.26 7.50
N ALA A 75 -2.00 -4.75 6.42
CA ALA A 75 -3.09 -5.40 5.72
C ALA A 75 -2.50 -6.32 4.65
N LEU A 76 -2.23 -7.57 4.99
CA LEU A 76 -1.49 -8.52 4.14
C LEU A 76 -2.44 -9.35 3.28
N CYS A 77 -2.14 -9.44 1.99
CA CYS A 77 -2.81 -10.34 1.08
C CYS A 77 -2.46 -11.79 1.42
N THR A 78 -3.48 -12.62 1.66
CA THR A 78 -3.33 -14.01 2.12
C THR A 78 -3.53 -15.03 1.00
N LYS A 79 -4.09 -14.61 -0.14
CA LYS A 79 -4.29 -15.44 -1.34
C LYS A 79 -4.21 -14.58 -2.59
N ASP A 80 -3.60 -15.13 -3.64
CA ASP A 80 -3.60 -14.53 -4.96
C ASP A 80 -5.05 -14.28 -5.43
N GLY A 81 -5.25 -13.13 -6.05
CA GLY A 81 -6.55 -12.74 -6.57
C GLY A 81 -6.53 -12.51 -8.09
N PRO A 82 -7.72 -12.51 -8.72
CA PRO A 82 -7.84 -12.34 -10.16
C PRO A 82 -7.44 -10.95 -10.67
N GLY A 83 -7.35 -9.96 -9.78
CA GLY A 83 -6.92 -8.59 -10.09
C GLY A 83 -5.41 -8.41 -10.19
N GLY A 84 -4.63 -9.45 -9.84
CA GLY A 84 -3.18 -9.45 -9.94
C GLY A 84 -2.45 -9.24 -8.62
N GLU A 85 -3.17 -9.06 -7.50
CA GLU A 85 -2.61 -9.14 -6.16
C GLU A 85 -2.14 -10.56 -5.84
N LYS A 86 -1.09 -10.65 -5.02
CA LYS A 86 -0.42 -11.89 -4.66
C LYS A 86 -0.25 -12.02 -3.16
N VAL A 87 -0.11 -13.26 -2.68
CA VAL A 87 0.24 -13.54 -1.29
C VAL A 87 1.49 -12.75 -0.88
N GLY A 88 1.38 -12.03 0.24
CA GLY A 88 2.47 -11.21 0.77
C GLY A 88 2.43 -9.74 0.35
N ASP A 89 1.59 -9.37 -0.61
CA ASP A 89 1.34 -7.96 -0.94
C ASP A 89 0.72 -7.22 0.25
N ILE A 90 1.12 -5.97 0.46
CA ILE A 90 0.59 -5.11 1.52
C ILE A 90 -0.41 -4.13 0.91
N LEU A 91 -1.68 -4.18 1.33
CA LEU A 91 -2.67 -3.19 0.92
C LEU A 91 -2.30 -1.82 1.53
N ARG A 92 -1.92 -0.87 0.67
CA ARG A 92 -1.51 0.49 1.05
C ARG A 92 -2.67 1.48 1.00
N TYR A 93 -3.46 1.41 -0.07
CA TYR A 93 -4.60 2.31 -0.25
C TYR A 93 -5.82 1.59 -0.81
N THR A 94 -6.99 2.11 -0.49
CA THR A 94 -8.26 1.70 -1.12
C THR A 94 -9.12 2.92 -1.42
N SER A 95 -9.90 2.91 -2.49
CA SER A 95 -10.93 3.93 -2.70
C SER A 95 -11.94 3.87 -1.55
N GLN A 96 -12.34 5.04 -1.06
CA GLN A 96 -13.31 5.19 0.01
C GLN A 96 -14.32 6.27 -0.35
N TRP A 97 -15.58 6.00 -0.05
CA TRP A 97 -16.67 6.94 -0.15
C TRP A 97 -17.06 7.47 1.23
N THR A 98 -16.95 8.77 1.42
CA THR A 98 -17.35 9.45 2.67
C THR A 98 -18.41 10.51 2.39
N LEU A 99 -19.29 10.72 3.37
CA LEU A 99 -20.28 11.78 3.31
C LEU A 99 -19.67 13.03 3.95
N GLY A 100 -19.59 14.13 3.21
CA GLY A 100 -18.96 15.34 3.72
C GLY A 100 -19.36 16.62 3.01
N LEU A 101 -19.04 17.74 3.64
CA LEU A 101 -19.01 19.03 2.96
C LEU A 101 -17.82 19.06 2.00
N PRO A 102 -17.90 19.77 0.86
CA PRO A 102 -16.76 19.96 -0.02
C PRO A 102 -15.63 20.64 0.77
N ARG A 103 -14.54 19.93 1.04
CA ARG A 103 -13.39 20.50 1.75
C ARG A 103 -12.44 21.09 0.71
N GLY A 104 -12.40 22.43 0.64
CA GLY A 104 -11.51 23.17 -0.26
C GLY A 104 -10.05 23.22 0.18
N ASP A 105 -9.51 22.14 0.74
CA ASP A 105 -8.13 22.10 1.25
C ASP A 105 -7.35 20.94 0.60
N GLY A 106 -6.73 21.25 -0.53
CA GLY A 106 -5.44 20.71 -0.95
C GLY A 106 -5.35 19.34 -1.61
N VAL A 107 -6.12 18.32 -1.22
CA VAL A 107 -5.91 16.93 -1.72
C VAL A 107 -7.21 16.16 -1.95
N ILE A 108 -8.29 16.77 -2.45
CA ILE A 108 -9.42 16.02 -3.00
C ILE A 108 -10.29 16.87 -3.95
N THR A 109 -10.45 16.40 -5.19
CA THR A 109 -11.66 16.48 -6.04
C THR A 109 -12.46 17.79 -6.07
N THR A 110 -12.08 18.70 -6.96
CA THR A 110 -12.77 19.99 -7.20
C THR A 110 -14.16 19.88 -7.88
N ALA A 111 -14.62 18.69 -8.27
CA ALA A 111 -15.83 18.57 -9.11
C ALA A 111 -17.18 18.44 -8.35
N MET A 112 -17.23 18.60 -7.02
CA MET A 112 -18.48 18.51 -6.24
C MET A 112 -18.86 19.81 -5.49
N SER A 113 -18.09 20.89 -5.63
CA SER A 113 -18.14 22.04 -4.71
C SER A 113 -19.25 23.07 -4.96
N PHE A 114 -20.17 22.88 -5.89
CA PHE A 114 -21.03 23.98 -6.36
C PHE A 114 -22.43 24.09 -5.70
N SER A 115 -22.80 23.23 -4.74
CA SER A 115 -24.18 23.25 -4.18
C SER A 115 -24.32 23.48 -2.67
N GLY A 116 -23.24 23.69 -1.92
CA GLY A 116 -23.30 23.91 -0.45
C GLY A 116 -23.94 22.77 0.36
N GLY A 117 -24.19 21.62 -0.27
CA GLY A 117 -24.84 20.45 0.32
C GLY A 117 -23.82 19.35 0.65
N ILE A 118 -24.13 18.59 1.70
CA ILE A 118 -23.44 17.35 2.02
C ILE A 118 -23.55 16.40 0.83
N SER A 119 -22.43 15.92 0.31
CA SER A 119 -22.39 15.00 -0.83
C SER A 119 -21.37 13.88 -0.61
N TRP A 120 -21.56 12.77 -1.32
CA TRP A 120 -20.60 11.66 -1.31
C TRP A 120 -19.33 12.07 -2.04
N GLN A 121 -18.19 11.91 -1.39
CA GLN A 121 -16.87 12.17 -1.93
C GLN A 121 -16.09 10.87 -2.00
N CYS A 122 -15.40 10.65 -3.12
CA CYS A 122 -14.45 9.55 -3.27
C CYS A 122 -13.03 10.07 -3.00
N SER A 123 -12.28 9.34 -2.18
CA SER A 123 -10.88 9.62 -1.83
C SER A 123 -10.09 8.31 -1.73
N MET A 124 -8.75 8.38 -1.78
CA MET A 124 -7.90 7.23 -1.48
C MET A 124 -7.62 7.18 0.03
N PHE A 125 -8.08 6.13 0.69
CA PHE A 125 -7.86 5.89 2.11
C PHE A 125 -6.50 5.24 2.35
N ASP A 126 -5.68 5.84 3.21
CA ASP A 126 -4.37 5.33 3.60
C ASP A 126 -4.52 4.26 4.68
N VAL A 127 -4.27 3.00 4.31
CA VAL A 127 -4.40 1.85 5.20
C VAL A 127 -3.34 1.87 6.29
N MET A 128 -2.15 2.43 6.02
CA MET A 128 -1.08 2.53 7.02
C MET A 128 -1.36 3.57 8.09
N ARG A 129 -2.26 4.52 7.81
CA ARG A 129 -2.72 5.53 8.78
C ARG A 129 -4.01 5.12 9.48
N ALA A 130 -4.57 3.95 9.17
CA ALA A 130 -5.75 3.45 9.86
C ALA A 130 -5.41 3.19 11.34
N GLY A 131 -6.13 3.87 12.25
CA GLY A 131 -5.92 3.68 13.68
C GLY A 131 -6.38 2.30 14.19
N ARG A 132 -7.20 1.60 13.40
CA ARG A 132 -7.76 0.27 13.70
C ARG A 132 -8.20 -0.44 12.42
N TRP A 133 -8.25 -1.77 12.45
CA TRP A 133 -8.62 -2.59 11.30
C TRP A 133 -10.04 -2.31 10.80
N GLU A 134 -10.97 -1.99 11.71
CA GLU A 134 -12.36 -1.70 11.36
C GLU A 134 -12.47 -0.50 10.41
N SER A 135 -11.57 0.50 10.53
CA SER A 135 -11.54 1.64 9.61
C SER A 135 -11.14 1.23 8.19
N VAL A 136 -10.30 0.20 8.05
CA VAL A 136 -9.94 -0.38 6.74
C VAL A 136 -11.17 -1.09 6.15
N VAL A 137 -11.88 -1.87 6.97
CA VAL A 137 -13.09 -2.59 6.56
C VAL A 137 -14.21 -1.60 6.18
N GLU A 138 -14.40 -0.53 6.95
CA GLU A 138 -15.33 0.56 6.65
C GLU A 138 -14.99 1.24 5.33
N ALA A 139 -13.70 1.51 5.07
CA ALA A 139 -13.25 2.09 3.81
C ALA A 139 -13.57 1.16 2.62
N LEU A 140 -13.21 -0.12 2.71
CA LEU A 140 -13.48 -1.13 1.68
C LEU A 140 -14.98 -1.27 1.39
N THR A 141 -15.78 -1.39 2.44
CA THR A 141 -17.24 -1.61 2.34
C THR A 141 -18.04 -0.34 2.03
N SER A 142 -17.39 0.83 2.01
CA SER A 142 -18.00 2.06 1.49
C SER A 142 -18.19 2.03 -0.04
N ASN A 143 -17.43 1.19 -0.76
CA ASN A 143 -17.59 0.97 -2.20
C ASN A 143 -18.80 0.06 -2.45
N THR A 144 -19.96 0.69 -2.62
CA THR A 144 -21.24 0.02 -2.84
C THR A 144 -21.76 0.34 -4.24
N GLU A 145 -22.54 -0.55 -4.84
CA GLU A 145 -23.14 -0.38 -6.19
C GLU A 145 -23.92 0.94 -6.35
N ASN A 146 -24.52 1.44 -5.27
CA ASN A 146 -25.24 2.72 -5.27
C ASN A 146 -24.33 3.96 -5.44
N ARG A 147 -23.02 3.80 -5.30
CA ARG A 147 -22.01 4.88 -5.32
C ARG A 147 -21.02 4.73 -6.47
N THR A 148 -20.65 3.49 -6.78
CA THR A 148 -19.68 3.15 -7.83
C THR A 148 -19.85 1.71 -8.28
N ASP A 149 -19.42 1.42 -9.50
CA ASP A 149 -19.31 0.09 -10.07
C ASP A 149 -17.93 -0.54 -9.85
N GLU A 150 -16.97 0.19 -9.28
CA GLU A 150 -15.58 -0.24 -9.17
C GLU A 150 -14.94 0.17 -7.83
N VAL A 151 -14.03 -0.67 -7.31
CA VAL A 151 -13.10 -0.34 -6.24
C VAL A 151 -11.67 -0.32 -6.78
N VAL A 152 -10.88 0.65 -6.31
CA VAL A 152 -9.45 0.73 -6.59
C VAL A 152 -8.66 0.38 -5.35
N LEU A 153 -7.67 -0.49 -5.49
CA LEU A 153 -6.80 -0.98 -4.44
C LEU A 153 -5.35 -0.78 -4.88
N LEU A 154 -4.51 -0.25 -3.99
CA LEU A 154 -3.07 -0.17 -4.22
C LEU A 154 -2.36 -1.09 -3.26
N PHE A 155 -1.60 -2.03 -3.82
CA PHE A 155 -0.73 -2.91 -3.07
C PHE A 155 0.73 -2.50 -3.21
N GLU A 156 1.51 -2.67 -2.17
CA GLU A 156 2.97 -2.61 -2.24
C GLU A 156 3.54 -4.03 -2.24
N ARG A 157 4.39 -4.30 -3.21
CA ARG A 157 4.99 -5.60 -3.46
C ARG A 157 6.51 -5.47 -3.54
N PRO A 158 7.30 -6.31 -2.83
CA PRO A 158 8.73 -6.37 -3.05
C PRO A 158 9.04 -6.65 -4.53
N LEU A 159 9.94 -5.87 -5.12
CA LEU A 159 10.45 -6.19 -6.45
C LEU A 159 11.13 -7.55 -6.37
N SER A 160 10.76 -8.45 -7.27
CA SER A 160 11.52 -9.69 -7.45
C SER A 160 12.95 -9.29 -7.77
N THR A 161 13.85 -9.49 -6.81
CA THR A 161 15.28 -9.45 -7.11
C THR A 161 15.47 -10.67 -7.99
N GLY A 162 15.57 -10.46 -9.31
CA GLY A 162 15.77 -11.55 -10.27
C GLY A 162 16.96 -12.38 -9.85
N GLY A 163 16.70 -13.46 -9.13
CA GLY A 163 17.67 -14.47 -8.74
C GLY A 163 17.54 -15.59 -9.75
N GLU A 164 18.49 -15.61 -10.69
CA GLU A 164 18.92 -16.70 -11.58
C GLU A 164 17.86 -17.62 -12.20
#